data_AF-A0A7D7ZSK9-F1
#
_entry.id   AF-A0A7D7ZSK9-F1
#
_cell.length_a   1.000
_cell.length_b   1.000
_cell.length_c   1.000
_cell.angle_alpha   90.00
_cell.angle_beta   90.00
_cell.angle_gamma   90.00
#
_symmetry.space_group_name_H-M   'P 1'
#
loop_
_entity.id
_entity.type
_entity.pdbx_description
1 polymer ?
#
loop_
_entity_poly.entity_id
_entity_poly.type
_entity_poly.pdbx_seq_one_letter_code
_entity_poly.pdbx_strand_id
1 'polypeptide(L)'
;MTAKNILWAHTITNIQENILVGLARYKFLTSSQMLSLNVGTKHYPYLWKQLVSLRDRNKPLVQCHNFPAPNPRKGRVESMYFLTKEGKRQILQNGFMSSEETIKIPIGKTIAYKDYFHRKYTIDFQIQLDTWANENNKTVEFFDTYFDKTGNNRTGKNLRAKTRIDFTGNDFFIPDGVFKVDDQFFLFEMYNGKDTGRVIEQLHKHAEALTYRYTHKTYNLDTKKAYKTILLFEFLLAKNALLQRIQNEPSFEFIRPYFLAKSLEELHQESFVLWMDLEGVSKKII
;
A
#
# COMPACT_ATOMS: atom_id res chain seq x y z
N MET A 1 8.31 19.86 22.37
CA MET A 1 7.33 19.15 23.22
C MET A 1 8.10 18.47 24.33
N THR A 2 7.87 18.88 25.56
CA THR A 2 8.46 18.29 26.77
C THR A 2 7.88 16.89 26.98
N ALA A 3 8.75 15.89 27.15
CA ALA A 3 8.34 14.51 27.41
C ALA A 3 7.45 14.48 28.67
N LYS A 4 6.25 13.93 28.56
CA LYS A 4 5.36 13.74 29.72
C LYS A 4 5.76 12.45 30.41
N ASN A 5 5.79 12.45 31.74
CA ASN A 5 5.99 11.24 32.52
C ASN A 5 4.68 10.42 32.46
N ILE A 6 4.60 9.46 31.53
CA ILE A 6 3.40 8.65 31.31
C ILE A 6 3.46 7.47 32.28
N LEU A 7 2.54 7.44 33.25
CA LEU A 7 2.27 6.25 34.07
C LEU A 7 2.11 5.04 33.14
N TRP A 8 2.84 3.95 33.40
CA TRP A 8 2.88 2.72 32.58
C TRP A 8 3.63 2.79 31.25
N ALA A 9 4.60 3.70 31.09
CA ALA A 9 5.45 3.76 29.88
C ALA A 9 6.16 2.44 29.51
N HIS A 10 6.28 1.50 30.46
CA HIS A 10 6.93 0.20 30.30
C HIS A 10 5.97 -0.95 29.96
N THR A 11 4.66 -0.72 29.98
CA THR A 11 3.65 -1.75 29.66
C THR A 11 2.99 -1.42 28.34
N ILE A 12 2.88 -2.42 27.46
CA ILE A 12 2.15 -2.33 26.20
C ILE A 12 0.84 -3.09 26.40
N THR A 13 -0.30 -2.42 26.20
CA THR A 13 -1.63 -3.06 26.28
C THR A 13 -1.94 -3.79 24.98
N ASN A 14 -2.90 -4.72 24.98
CA ASN A 14 -3.32 -5.44 23.76
C ASN A 14 -3.71 -4.49 22.62
N ILE A 15 -4.35 -3.35 22.93
CA ILE A 15 -4.71 -2.36 21.90
C ILE A 15 -3.46 -1.69 21.32
N GLN A 16 -2.49 -1.37 22.18
CA GLN A 16 -1.22 -0.80 21.73
C GLN A 16 -0.40 -1.81 20.93
N GLU A 17 -0.37 -3.07 21.33
CA GLU A 17 0.21 -4.17 20.58
C GLU A 17 -0.41 -4.25 19.18
N ASN A 18 -1.75 -4.32 19.07
CA ASN A 18 -2.44 -4.35 17.79
C ASN A 18 -2.11 -3.14 16.91
N ILE A 19 -2.00 -1.94 17.49
CA ILE A 19 -1.55 -0.73 16.77
C ILE A 19 -0.12 -0.90 16.25
N LEU A 20 0.79 -1.39 17.09
CA LEU A 20 2.20 -1.58 16.73
C LEU A 20 2.36 -2.64 15.62
N VAL A 21 1.67 -3.78 15.73
CA VAL A 21 1.67 -4.85 14.72
C VAL A 21 1.04 -4.36 13.41
N GLY A 22 -0.08 -3.63 13.47
CA GLY A 22 -0.68 -3.00 12.29
C GLY A 22 0.28 -2.03 11.59
N LEU A 23 0.94 -1.15 12.36
CA LEU A 23 1.93 -0.24 11.80
C LEU A 23 3.17 -0.97 11.26
N ALA A 24 3.56 -2.11 11.83
CA ALA A 24 4.62 -2.95 11.28
C ALA A 24 4.24 -3.56 9.92
N ARG A 25 2.99 -4.00 9.74
CA ARG A 25 2.49 -4.60 8.49
C ARG A 25 2.27 -3.56 7.38
N TYR A 26 1.62 -2.44 7.72
CA TYR A 26 1.15 -1.44 6.74
C TYR A 26 2.08 -0.23 6.61
N LYS A 27 3.12 -0.12 7.46
CA LYS A 27 4.07 1.01 7.60
C LYS A 27 3.45 2.32 8.07
N PHE A 28 2.34 2.71 7.46
CA PHE A 28 1.57 3.90 7.79
C PHE A 28 0.12 3.53 8.04
N LEU A 29 -0.52 4.17 9.02
CA LEU A 29 -1.97 4.04 9.24
C LEU A 29 -2.56 5.38 9.68
N THR A 30 -3.76 5.70 9.20
CA THR A 30 -4.63 6.73 9.79
C THR A 30 -5.42 6.17 10.96
N SER A 31 -6.06 7.05 11.76
CA SER A 31 -6.93 6.60 12.85
C SER A 31 -8.12 5.79 12.33
N SER A 32 -8.71 6.21 11.21
CA SER A 32 -9.78 5.47 10.54
C SER A 32 -9.34 4.06 10.12
N GLN A 33 -8.18 3.91 9.49
CA GLN A 33 -7.63 2.60 9.11
C GLN A 33 -7.36 1.70 10.33
N MET A 34 -6.85 2.26 11.43
CA MET A 34 -6.67 1.51 12.68
C MET A 34 -7.99 1.00 13.26
N LEU A 35 -9.06 1.80 13.21
CA LEU A 35 -10.39 1.35 13.66
C LEU A 35 -10.93 0.25 12.74
N SER A 36 -10.73 0.37 11.43
CA SER A 36 -11.12 -0.67 10.46
C SER A 36 -10.38 -1.98 10.68
N LEU A 37 -9.12 -1.93 11.14
CA LEU A 37 -8.33 -3.11 11.52
C LEU A 37 -8.76 -3.73 12.85
N ASN A 38 -9.80 -3.20 13.52
CA ASN A 38 -10.31 -3.68 14.79
C ASN A 38 -9.21 -3.87 15.85
N VAL A 39 -8.38 -2.86 16.08
CA VAL A 39 -7.28 -2.88 17.06
C VAL A 39 -7.72 -3.08 18.53
N GLY A 40 -8.98 -3.41 18.79
CA GLY A 40 -9.57 -3.60 20.12
C GLY A 40 -10.42 -2.42 20.59
N THR A 41 -10.75 -1.48 19.69
CA THR A 41 -11.74 -0.42 19.94
C THR A 41 -12.35 0.10 18.64
N LYS A 42 -13.60 0.57 18.72
CA LYS A 42 -14.28 1.30 17.63
C LYS A 42 -14.41 2.81 17.91
N HIS A 43 -13.89 3.29 19.04
CA HIS A 43 -14.09 4.67 19.50
C HIS A 43 -12.84 5.53 19.29
N TYR A 44 -12.96 6.56 18.46
CA TYR A 44 -11.89 7.53 18.19
C TYR A 44 -11.25 8.14 19.46
N PRO A 45 -12.01 8.61 20.48
CA PRO A 45 -11.40 9.20 21.67
C PRO A 45 -10.53 8.21 22.44
N TYR A 46 -10.90 6.93 22.46
CA TYR A 46 -10.14 5.91 23.16
C TYR A 46 -8.89 5.51 22.37
N LEU A 47 -9.00 5.34 21.05
CA LEU A 47 -7.85 5.13 20.16
C LEU A 47 -6.84 6.28 20.29
N TRP A 48 -7.31 7.53 20.33
CA TRP A 48 -6.44 8.70 20.49
C TRP A 48 -5.63 8.65 21.79
N LYS A 49 -6.24 8.24 22.93
CA LYS A 49 -5.51 8.07 24.20
C LYS A 49 -4.38 7.04 24.07
N GLN A 50 -4.61 5.93 23.37
CA GLN A 50 -3.59 4.91 23.12
C GLN A 50 -2.46 5.45 22.22
N LEU A 51 -2.80 6.18 21.16
CA LEU A 51 -1.82 6.78 20.26
C LEU A 51 -0.96 7.85 20.95
N VAL A 52 -1.58 8.72 21.76
CA VAL A 52 -0.86 9.68 22.60
C VAL A 52 0.07 8.97 23.57
N SER A 53 -0.40 7.90 24.22
CA SER A 53 0.43 7.10 25.12
C SER A 53 1.66 6.51 24.41
N LEU A 54 1.54 6.09 23.15
CA LEU A 54 2.67 5.55 22.37
C LEU A 54 3.61 6.64 21.81
N ARG A 55 3.05 7.80 21.44
CA ARG A 55 3.75 8.89 20.77
C ARG A 55 4.50 9.81 21.72
N ASP A 56 3.90 10.12 22.88
CA ASP A 56 4.41 11.19 23.76
C ASP A 56 5.31 10.66 24.89
N ARG A 57 5.77 9.39 24.80
CA ARG A 57 6.78 8.80 25.70
C ARG A 57 8.13 9.48 25.51
N ASN A 58 9.01 9.36 26.52
CA ASN A 58 10.41 9.80 26.40
C ASN A 58 11.15 9.11 25.24
N LYS A 59 10.85 7.82 25.01
CA LYS A 59 11.23 7.07 23.80
C LYS A 59 9.95 6.70 23.03
N PRO A 60 9.49 7.52 22.09
CA PRO A 60 8.26 7.27 21.34
C PRO A 60 8.33 5.95 20.58
N LEU A 61 7.28 5.13 20.67
CA LEU A 61 7.16 3.90 19.89
C LEU A 61 6.54 4.18 18.52
N VAL A 62 5.71 5.22 18.46
CA VAL A 62 4.99 5.67 17.25
C VAL A 62 5.25 7.16 17.04
N GLN A 63 5.33 7.57 15.79
CA GLN A 63 5.31 8.98 15.37
C GLN A 63 4.23 9.18 14.31
N CYS A 64 3.98 10.44 13.91
CA CYS A 64 3.01 10.73 12.87
C CYS A 64 3.47 11.85 11.94
N HIS A 65 3.01 11.78 10.70
CA HIS A 65 3.02 12.89 9.77
C HIS A 65 1.71 13.65 9.90
N ASN A 66 1.82 14.93 10.27
CA ASN A 66 0.71 15.85 10.31
C ASN A 66 0.65 16.62 9.00
N PHE A 67 -0.57 16.92 8.56
CA PHE A 67 -0.85 17.63 7.31
C PHE A 67 -1.54 18.95 7.67
N PRO A 68 -0.78 20.00 8.02
CA PRO A 68 -1.32 21.21 8.65
C PRO A 68 -2.08 22.12 7.68
N ALA A 69 -1.83 22.00 6.36
CA ALA A 69 -2.53 22.78 5.35
C ALA A 69 -3.75 22.00 4.83
N PRO A 70 -4.98 22.36 5.22
CA PRO A 70 -6.17 21.75 4.64
C PRO A 70 -6.25 22.07 3.16
N ASN A 71 -6.55 21.08 2.32
CA ASN A 71 -6.89 21.35 0.94
C ASN A 71 -8.24 22.10 0.92
N PRO A 72 -8.35 23.28 0.28
CA PRO A 72 -9.59 24.06 0.28
C PRO A 72 -10.83 23.29 -0.18
N ARG A 73 -10.65 22.27 -1.03
CA ARG A 73 -11.73 21.42 -1.55
C ARG A 73 -11.96 20.13 -0.75
N LYS A 74 -10.93 19.60 -0.07
CA LYS A 74 -10.98 18.29 0.62
C LYS A 74 -10.89 18.39 2.15
N GLY A 75 -10.71 19.59 2.70
CA GLY A 75 -10.65 19.83 4.14
C GLY A 75 -9.35 19.33 4.79
N ARG A 76 -9.39 19.20 6.13
CA ARG A 76 -8.30 18.65 6.93
C ARG A 76 -8.31 17.12 6.83
N VAL A 77 -7.13 16.53 6.65
CA VAL A 77 -6.95 15.08 6.62
C VAL A 77 -6.39 14.55 7.95
N GLU A 78 -6.55 13.25 8.18
CA GLU A 78 -6.02 12.56 9.35
C GLU A 78 -4.48 12.53 9.33
N SER A 79 -3.87 12.33 10.49
CA SER A 79 -2.43 12.09 10.58
C SER A 79 -2.11 10.66 10.13
N MET A 80 -0.96 10.48 9.46
CA MET A 80 -0.44 9.15 9.14
C MET A 80 0.59 8.75 10.18
N TYR A 81 0.26 7.78 11.02
CA TYR A 81 1.12 7.23 12.07
C TYR A 81 2.08 6.20 11.50
N PHE A 82 3.25 6.04 12.11
CA PHE A 82 4.28 5.06 11.73
C PHE A 82 5.14 4.64 12.92
N LEU A 83 5.76 3.47 12.82
CA LEU A 83 6.70 2.97 13.85
C LEU A 83 8.01 3.74 13.84
N THR A 84 8.51 4.04 15.05
CA THR A 84 9.90 4.47 15.23
C THR A 84 10.83 3.25 15.28
N LYS A 85 12.15 3.49 15.27
CA LYS A 85 13.14 2.44 15.54
C LYS A 85 12.93 1.80 16.92
N GLU A 86 12.52 2.59 17.90
CA GLU A 86 12.21 2.10 19.24
C GLU A 86 10.94 1.23 19.25
N GLY A 87 9.90 1.62 18.51
CA GLY A 87 8.70 0.80 18.34
C GLY A 87 9.02 -0.56 17.73
N LYS A 88 9.83 -0.58 16.66
CA LYS A 88 10.35 -1.83 16.06
C LYS A 88 11.10 -2.68 17.09
N ARG A 89 11.99 -2.08 17.89
CA ARG A 89 12.74 -2.78 18.94
C ARG A 89 11.81 -3.42 19.97
N GLN A 90 10.77 -2.70 20.40
CA GLN A 90 9.79 -3.21 21.36
C GLN A 90 8.96 -4.38 20.80
N ILE A 91 8.55 -4.32 19.54
CA ILE A 91 7.84 -5.43 18.87
C ILE A 91 8.65 -6.73 18.95
N LEU A 92 9.94 -6.65 18.60
CA LEU A 92 10.84 -7.81 18.62
C LEU A 92 11.09 -8.34 20.03
N GLN A 93 11.33 -7.43 21.00
CA GLN A 93 11.63 -7.83 22.37
C GLN A 93 10.46 -8.47 23.10
N ASN A 94 9.23 -8.05 22.80
CA ASN A 94 8.03 -8.61 23.41
C ASN A 94 7.49 -9.82 22.62
N GLY A 95 8.13 -10.20 21.50
CA GLY A 95 7.71 -11.36 20.71
C GLY A 95 6.40 -11.17 19.94
N PHE A 96 5.96 -9.93 19.72
CA PHE A 96 4.71 -9.64 18.98
C PHE A 96 4.79 -10.02 17.50
N MET A 97 6.01 -10.06 16.95
CA MET A 97 6.29 -10.55 15.60
C MET A 97 7.64 -11.26 15.57
N SER A 98 7.70 -12.38 14.85
CA SER A 98 8.88 -13.27 14.85
C SER A 98 9.97 -12.89 13.85
N SER A 99 9.67 -12.07 12.83
CA SER A 99 10.63 -11.72 11.78
C SER A 99 10.87 -10.23 11.71
N GLU A 100 12.14 -9.83 11.79
CA GLU A 100 12.55 -8.43 11.65
C GLU A 100 12.31 -7.90 10.22
N GLU A 101 12.41 -8.78 9.22
CA GLU A 101 12.33 -8.43 7.80
C GLU A 101 10.92 -8.02 7.37
N THR A 102 9.90 -8.49 8.09
CA THR A 102 8.50 -8.18 7.81
C THR A 102 8.05 -6.87 8.47
N ILE A 103 8.86 -6.29 9.38
CA ILE A 103 8.53 -5.04 10.07
C ILE A 103 8.92 -3.84 9.19
N LYS A 104 7.91 -3.17 8.66
CA LYS A 104 8.09 -1.98 7.82
C LYS A 104 8.18 -0.72 8.68
N ILE A 105 9.29 0.02 8.51
CA ILE A 105 9.45 1.37 9.06
C ILE A 105 9.80 2.37 7.94
N PRO A 106 9.41 3.65 8.06
CA PRO A 106 9.80 4.67 7.09
C PRO A 106 11.30 4.92 7.07
N ILE A 107 11.87 5.08 5.87
CA ILE A 107 13.27 5.44 5.64
C ILE A 107 13.33 6.72 4.79
N GLY A 108 14.01 7.75 5.29
CA GLY A 108 14.24 9.00 4.57
C GLY A 108 13.26 10.13 4.93
N LYS A 109 13.03 11.05 3.98
CA LYS A 109 12.27 12.30 4.19
C LYS A 109 10.76 12.06 4.38
N THR A 110 10.12 13.06 4.98
CA THR A 110 8.69 13.23 5.26
C THR A 110 7.78 13.07 4.03
N ILE A 111 6.54 12.65 4.27
CA ILE A 111 5.48 12.49 3.25
C ILE A 111 5.04 13.86 2.73
N ALA A 112 4.95 14.03 1.42
CA ALA A 112 4.34 15.21 0.80
C ALA A 112 2.81 15.12 0.85
N TYR A 113 2.12 16.25 1.08
CA TYR A 113 0.65 16.30 1.12
C TYR A 113 -0.01 15.74 -0.15
N LYS A 114 0.60 15.97 -1.32
CA LYS A 114 0.08 15.50 -2.63
C LYS A 114 -0.05 13.97 -2.68
N ASP A 115 0.79 13.25 -1.95
CA ASP A 115 0.81 11.78 -1.95
C ASP A 115 -0.13 11.18 -0.88
N TYR A 116 -0.80 12.02 -0.08
CA TYR A 116 -1.62 11.57 1.05
C TYR A 116 -2.70 10.59 0.61
N PHE A 117 -3.58 11.01 -0.32
CA PHE A 117 -4.71 10.18 -0.75
C PHE A 117 -4.23 8.94 -1.50
N HIS A 118 -3.22 9.11 -2.36
CA HIS A 118 -2.58 8.00 -3.08
C HIS A 118 -2.08 6.90 -2.16
N ARG A 119 -1.33 7.29 -1.12
CA ARG A 119 -0.83 6.37 -0.12
C ARG A 119 -1.95 5.80 0.74
N LYS A 120 -2.92 6.62 1.16
CA LYS A 120 -4.05 6.16 1.96
C LYS A 120 -4.82 5.07 1.21
N TYR A 121 -5.18 5.29 -0.05
CA TYR A 121 -5.95 4.34 -0.85
C TYR A 121 -5.16 3.08 -1.20
N THR A 122 -3.84 3.20 -1.42
CA THR A 122 -2.96 2.02 -1.54
C THR A 122 -3.00 1.16 -0.28
N ILE A 123 -2.97 1.78 0.90
CA ILE A 123 -3.03 1.07 2.18
C ILE A 123 -4.45 0.52 2.44
N ASP A 124 -5.49 1.26 2.09
CA ASP A 124 -6.88 0.78 2.16
C ASP A 124 -7.06 -0.50 1.32
N PHE A 125 -6.47 -0.53 0.10
CA PHE A 125 -6.43 -1.73 -0.73
C PHE A 125 -5.66 -2.87 -0.06
N GLN A 126 -4.47 -2.61 0.48
CA GLN A 126 -3.68 -3.64 1.17
C GLN A 126 -4.44 -4.25 2.36
N ILE A 127 -5.13 -3.41 3.16
CA ILE A 127 -5.95 -3.87 4.28
C ILE A 127 -7.06 -4.79 3.78
N GLN A 128 -7.77 -4.39 2.72
CA GLN A 128 -8.85 -5.21 2.16
C GLN A 128 -8.36 -6.51 1.54
N LEU A 129 -7.19 -6.48 0.90
CA LEU A 129 -6.53 -7.68 0.39
C LEU A 129 -6.20 -8.65 1.53
N ASP A 130 -5.58 -8.17 2.60
CA ASP A 130 -5.23 -9.01 3.76
C ASP A 130 -6.50 -9.58 4.42
N THR A 131 -7.56 -8.78 4.59
CA THR A 131 -8.85 -9.24 5.12
C THR A 131 -9.46 -10.32 4.23
N TRP A 132 -9.60 -10.06 2.93
CA TRP A 132 -10.15 -11.02 1.98
C TRP A 132 -9.33 -12.31 1.96
N ALA A 133 -8.00 -12.21 1.97
CA ALA A 133 -7.14 -13.38 1.94
C ALA A 133 -7.35 -14.23 3.20
N ASN A 134 -7.37 -13.62 4.37
CA ASN A 134 -7.65 -14.30 5.64
C ASN A 134 -9.02 -15.00 5.64
N GLU A 135 -10.07 -14.33 5.15
CA GLU A 135 -11.43 -14.89 5.06
C GLU A 135 -11.52 -16.08 4.09
N ASN A 136 -10.62 -16.16 3.12
CA ASN A 136 -10.61 -17.19 2.07
C ASN A 136 -9.48 -18.22 2.24
N ASN A 137 -8.84 -18.26 3.42
CA ASN A 137 -7.70 -19.15 3.71
C ASN A 137 -6.57 -19.02 2.67
N LYS A 138 -6.28 -17.79 2.26
CA LYS A 138 -5.22 -17.40 1.33
C LYS A 138 -4.09 -16.70 2.07
N THR A 139 -2.89 -16.78 1.52
CA THR A 139 -1.70 -16.16 2.12
C THR A 139 -1.18 -15.03 1.27
N VAL A 140 -1.16 -13.81 1.82
CA VAL A 140 -0.46 -12.66 1.23
C VAL A 140 1.00 -12.68 1.70
N GLU A 141 1.87 -13.35 0.93
CA GLU A 141 3.29 -13.57 1.28
C GLU A 141 4.02 -12.25 1.57
N PHE A 142 3.83 -11.27 0.69
CA PHE A 142 4.34 -9.93 0.87
C PHE A 142 3.48 -8.92 0.11
N PHE A 143 3.62 -7.66 0.49
CA PHE A 143 3.12 -6.52 -0.25
C PHE A 143 4.14 -5.40 -0.10
N ASP A 144 4.91 -5.08 -1.13
CA ASP A 144 5.81 -3.94 -1.14
C ASP A 144 5.14 -2.78 -1.90
N THR A 145 5.39 -1.56 -1.46
CA THR A 145 4.83 -0.33 -2.03
C THR A 145 5.92 0.55 -2.63
N TYR A 146 5.57 1.52 -3.48
CA TYR A 146 6.54 2.49 -4.02
C TYR A 146 7.26 3.32 -2.94
N PHE A 147 6.68 3.38 -1.73
CA PHE A 147 7.27 4.04 -0.56
C PHE A 147 7.98 3.07 0.40
N ASP A 148 8.06 1.78 0.04
CA ASP A 148 9.08 0.86 0.52
C ASP A 148 10.38 1.10 -0.23
N LYS A 149 11.49 1.26 0.50
CA LYS A 149 12.78 1.64 -0.07
C LYS A 149 13.87 0.68 0.36
N THR A 150 14.80 0.44 -0.55
CA THR A 150 16.06 -0.30 -0.33
C THR A 150 17.25 0.62 -0.59
N GLY A 151 18.42 0.23 -0.08
CA GLY A 151 19.65 1.00 -0.20
C GLY A 151 19.79 2.11 0.86
N ASN A 152 20.78 2.98 0.68
CA ASN A 152 21.12 4.04 1.62
C ASN A 152 21.45 5.35 0.89
N ASN A 153 20.75 6.43 1.25
CA ASN A 153 20.98 7.74 0.65
C ASN A 153 22.24 8.45 1.18
N ARG A 154 22.72 8.11 2.39
CA ARG A 154 23.86 8.80 3.04
C ARG A 154 25.22 8.31 2.53
N THR A 155 25.37 7.01 2.25
CA THR A 155 26.66 6.42 1.89
C THR A 155 26.72 6.03 0.41
N GLY A 156 25.70 5.35 -0.10
CA GLY A 156 25.71 4.77 -1.46
C GLY A 156 24.94 5.56 -2.52
N LYS A 157 24.18 6.60 -2.13
CA LYS A 157 23.25 7.36 -3.01
C LYS A 157 22.38 6.44 -3.90
N ASN A 158 22.05 5.25 -3.41
CA ASN A 158 21.36 4.20 -4.15
C ASN A 158 19.96 3.91 -3.58
N LEU A 159 19.34 4.90 -2.92
CA LEU A 159 17.99 4.75 -2.37
C LEU A 159 16.99 4.61 -3.51
N ARG A 160 16.34 3.45 -3.61
CA ARG A 160 15.36 3.13 -4.66
C ARG A 160 14.09 2.56 -4.04
N ALA A 161 12.97 2.71 -4.74
CA ALA A 161 11.74 2.02 -4.37
C ALA A 161 11.95 0.51 -4.54
N LYS A 162 11.45 -0.30 -3.61
CA LYS A 162 11.47 -1.76 -3.72
C LYS A 162 10.72 -2.25 -4.95
N THR A 163 9.67 -1.54 -5.33
CA THR A 163 8.81 -1.92 -6.45
C THR A 163 9.43 -1.64 -7.82
N ARG A 164 10.55 -0.90 -7.88
CA ARG A 164 11.19 -0.47 -9.13
C ARG A 164 11.54 -1.66 -10.02
N ILE A 165 11.14 -1.57 -11.28
CA ILE A 165 11.49 -2.52 -12.35
C ILE A 165 12.30 -1.76 -13.38
N ASP A 166 13.52 -2.25 -13.64
CA ASP A 166 14.46 -1.64 -14.58
C ASP A 166 14.24 -2.19 -16.00
N PHE A 167 14.20 -1.29 -16.98
CA PHE A 167 14.18 -1.61 -18.40
C PHE A 167 15.60 -1.52 -18.99
N THR A 168 15.71 -1.65 -20.32
CA THR A 168 16.96 -1.36 -21.01
C THR A 168 17.23 0.15 -21.04
N GLY A 169 18.50 0.56 -21.15
CA GLY A 169 18.84 1.96 -21.42
C GLY A 169 18.56 2.96 -20.30
N ASN A 170 18.80 2.59 -19.03
CA ASN A 170 18.54 3.42 -17.83
C ASN A 170 17.08 3.81 -17.58
N ASP A 171 16.13 3.37 -18.42
CA ASP A 171 14.70 3.55 -18.14
C ASP A 171 14.22 2.57 -17.06
N PHE A 172 13.16 2.96 -16.37
CA PHE A 172 12.54 2.17 -15.33
C PHE A 172 11.09 2.59 -15.13
N PHE A 173 10.34 1.74 -14.44
CA PHE A 173 9.05 2.10 -13.90
C PHE A 173 8.90 1.63 -12.46
N ILE A 174 7.99 2.28 -11.72
CA ILE A 174 7.77 2.03 -10.30
C ILE A 174 6.27 1.83 -10.12
N PRO A 175 5.77 0.59 -10.03
CA PRO A 175 4.42 0.31 -9.62
C PRO A 175 4.15 0.85 -8.22
N ASP A 176 2.90 1.24 -7.97
CA ASP A 176 2.46 1.69 -6.65
C ASP A 176 2.56 0.58 -5.60
N GLY A 177 2.31 -0.66 -6.01
CA GLY A 177 2.47 -1.84 -5.18
C GLY A 177 2.86 -3.09 -5.97
N VAL A 178 3.45 -4.04 -5.26
CA VAL A 178 3.82 -5.37 -5.77
C VAL A 178 3.54 -6.36 -4.65
N PHE A 179 2.79 -7.42 -4.96
CA PHE A 179 2.40 -8.39 -3.95
C PHE A 179 2.23 -9.79 -4.55
N LYS A 180 2.20 -10.78 -3.67
CA LYS A 180 2.01 -12.18 -4.03
C LYS A 180 0.96 -12.79 -3.11
N VAL A 181 -0.01 -13.47 -3.71
CA VAL A 181 -1.03 -14.24 -2.99
C VAL A 181 -0.97 -15.68 -3.43
N ASP A 182 -0.67 -16.57 -2.50
CA ASP A 182 -0.24 -17.94 -2.80
C ASP A 182 0.83 -17.91 -3.93
N ASP A 183 0.63 -18.65 -5.02
CA ASP A 183 1.57 -18.68 -6.15
C ASP A 183 1.35 -17.59 -7.22
N GLN A 184 0.34 -16.71 -7.06
CA GLN A 184 0.02 -15.69 -8.05
C GLN A 184 0.68 -14.35 -7.71
N PHE A 185 1.46 -13.84 -8.66
CA PHE A 185 2.14 -12.54 -8.56
C PHE A 185 1.28 -11.42 -9.15
N PHE A 186 1.34 -10.25 -8.52
CA PHE A 186 0.58 -9.08 -8.91
C PHE A 186 1.42 -7.79 -8.88
N LEU A 187 1.17 -6.92 -9.85
CA LEU A 187 1.49 -5.49 -9.77
C LEU A 187 0.21 -4.72 -9.39
N PHE A 188 0.36 -3.56 -8.77
CA PHE A 188 -0.76 -2.71 -8.34
C PHE A 188 -0.51 -1.25 -8.72
N GLU A 189 -1.57 -0.59 -9.22
CA GLU A 189 -1.62 0.83 -9.53
C GLU A 189 -2.86 1.49 -8.91
N MET A 190 -2.68 2.65 -8.28
CA MET A 190 -3.73 3.48 -7.73
C MET A 190 -3.90 4.75 -8.57
N TYR A 191 -4.95 4.84 -9.38
CA TYR A 191 -5.21 6.01 -10.21
C TYR A 191 -6.11 7.01 -9.50
N ASN A 192 -5.52 8.12 -9.06
CA ASN A 192 -6.24 9.27 -8.55
C ASN A 192 -6.57 10.28 -9.67
N GLY A 193 -7.77 10.84 -9.65
CA GLY A 193 -8.22 11.78 -10.67
C GLY A 193 -8.86 11.12 -11.90
N LYS A 194 -8.91 11.87 -13.00
CA LYS A 194 -9.70 11.53 -14.20
C LYS A 194 -8.89 11.51 -15.51
N ASP A 195 -7.56 11.62 -15.42
CA ASP A 195 -6.68 11.70 -16.60
C ASP A 195 -6.41 10.30 -17.17
N THR A 196 -7.32 9.84 -18.03
CA THR A 196 -7.20 8.52 -18.68
C THR A 196 -6.06 8.44 -19.71
N GLY A 197 -5.59 9.58 -20.23
CA GLY A 197 -4.45 9.60 -21.15
C GLY A 197 -3.18 9.15 -20.43
N ARG A 198 -2.91 9.77 -19.27
CA ARG A 198 -1.78 9.38 -18.42
C ARG A 198 -1.85 7.91 -17.96
N VAL A 199 -3.06 7.41 -17.68
CA VAL A 199 -3.25 6.00 -17.33
C VAL A 199 -2.77 5.09 -18.45
N ILE A 200 -3.15 5.36 -19.71
CA ILE A 200 -2.74 4.55 -20.86
C ILE A 200 -1.23 4.57 -21.05
N GLU A 201 -0.58 5.73 -20.91
CA GLU A 201 0.89 5.83 -20.95
C GLU A 201 1.55 4.94 -19.88
N GLN A 202 1.00 4.90 -18.67
CA GLN A 202 1.49 4.01 -17.61
C GLN A 202 1.22 2.54 -17.93
N LEU A 203 0.05 2.20 -18.51
CA LEU A 203 -0.26 0.84 -18.93
C LEU A 203 0.69 0.34 -20.04
N HIS A 204 1.18 1.21 -20.91
CA HIS A 204 2.19 0.82 -21.90
C HIS A 204 3.48 0.33 -21.24
N LYS A 205 3.89 0.95 -20.12
CA LYS A 205 5.05 0.45 -19.35
C LYS A 205 4.77 -0.92 -18.74
N HIS A 206 3.55 -1.17 -18.26
CA HIS A 206 3.16 -2.51 -17.80
C HIS A 206 3.14 -3.55 -18.92
N ALA A 207 2.61 -3.17 -20.07
CA ALA A 207 2.57 -3.99 -21.28
C ALA A 207 3.99 -4.38 -21.72
N GLU A 208 4.89 -3.42 -21.77
CA GLU A 208 6.30 -3.62 -22.07
C GLU A 208 6.96 -4.55 -21.03
N ALA A 209 6.74 -4.29 -19.74
CA ALA A 209 7.28 -5.09 -18.64
C ALA A 209 6.86 -6.56 -18.68
N LEU A 210 5.60 -6.81 -19.04
CA LEU A 210 5.03 -8.15 -19.17
C LEU A 210 5.59 -8.85 -20.42
N THR A 211 5.59 -8.14 -21.55
CA THR A 211 5.99 -8.68 -22.86
C THR A 211 7.47 -9.04 -22.90
N TYR A 212 8.33 -8.16 -22.41
CA TYR A 212 9.79 -8.35 -22.38
C TYR A 212 10.29 -8.97 -21.09
N ARG A 213 9.39 -9.42 -20.20
CA ARG A 213 9.71 -10.16 -18.96
C ARG A 213 10.62 -9.39 -17.99
N TYR A 214 10.57 -8.06 -18.01
CA TYR A 214 11.34 -7.23 -17.08
C TYR A 214 10.90 -7.47 -15.62
N THR A 215 9.60 -7.62 -15.39
CA THR A 215 9.06 -7.97 -14.07
C THR A 215 9.54 -9.37 -13.63
N HIS A 216 9.48 -10.36 -14.53
CA HIS A 216 9.97 -11.71 -14.22
C HIS A 216 11.44 -11.72 -13.84
N LYS A 217 12.28 -10.97 -14.57
CA LYS A 217 13.69 -10.82 -14.23
C LYS A 217 13.90 -10.15 -12.87
N THR A 218 13.15 -9.08 -12.59
CA THR A 218 13.30 -8.29 -11.36
C THR A 218 12.94 -9.11 -10.11
N TYR A 219 11.89 -9.92 -10.19
CA TYR A 219 11.38 -10.72 -9.06
C TYR A 219 11.69 -12.21 -9.16
N ASN A 220 12.53 -12.62 -10.11
CA ASN A 220 12.87 -14.02 -10.37
C ASN A 220 11.65 -14.94 -10.53
N LEU A 221 10.66 -14.51 -11.33
CA LEU A 221 9.42 -15.24 -11.56
C LEU A 221 9.58 -16.31 -12.64
N ASP A 222 8.78 -17.37 -12.55
CA ASP A 222 8.67 -18.38 -13.62
C ASP A 222 8.18 -17.73 -14.93
N THR A 223 9.03 -17.76 -15.95
CA THR A 223 8.75 -17.17 -17.26
C THR A 223 7.59 -17.82 -18.03
N LYS A 224 7.10 -18.98 -17.57
CA LYS A 224 5.91 -19.66 -18.12
C LYS A 224 4.60 -19.18 -17.49
N LYS A 225 4.66 -18.48 -16.35
CA LYS A 225 3.48 -17.96 -15.66
C LYS A 225 3.36 -16.44 -15.89
N ALA A 226 2.17 -16.00 -16.28
CA ALA A 226 1.86 -14.58 -16.34
C ALA A 226 1.55 -14.04 -14.93
N TYR A 227 1.87 -12.77 -14.70
CA TYR A 227 1.37 -12.03 -13.55
C TYR A 227 0.15 -11.20 -13.96
N LYS A 228 -0.63 -10.74 -12.98
CA LYS A 228 -1.74 -9.82 -13.21
C LYS A 228 -1.39 -8.42 -12.71
N THR A 229 -1.98 -7.38 -13.30
CA THR A 229 -1.85 -6.00 -12.83
C THR A 229 -3.21 -5.52 -12.32
N ILE A 230 -3.28 -5.14 -11.06
CA ILE A 230 -4.47 -4.57 -10.43
C ILE A 230 -4.48 -3.06 -10.65
N LEU A 231 -5.60 -2.56 -11.17
CA LEU A 231 -5.84 -1.15 -11.46
C LEU A 231 -6.99 -0.66 -10.58
N LEU A 232 -6.68 0.16 -9.58
CA LEU A 232 -7.68 0.73 -8.69
C LEU A 232 -7.90 2.21 -8.99
N PHE A 233 -9.15 2.60 -9.26
CA PHE A 233 -9.50 3.97 -9.65
C PHE A 233 -10.19 4.71 -8.50
N GLU A 234 -9.82 5.98 -8.29
CA GLU A 234 -10.56 6.87 -7.36
C GLU A 234 -12.02 7.02 -7.79
N PHE A 235 -12.29 7.10 -9.10
CA PHE A 235 -13.62 7.33 -9.65
C PHE A 235 -14.06 6.23 -10.62
N LEU A 236 -15.28 5.73 -10.45
CA LEU A 236 -15.91 4.76 -11.37
C LEU A 236 -15.94 5.26 -12.82
N LEU A 237 -16.23 6.54 -13.03
CA LEU A 237 -16.22 7.16 -14.38
C LEU A 237 -14.85 7.07 -15.05
N ALA A 238 -13.75 7.22 -14.30
CA ALA A 238 -12.40 7.12 -14.85
C ALA A 238 -12.08 5.68 -15.28
N LYS A 239 -12.48 4.69 -14.45
CA LYS A 239 -12.38 3.26 -14.79
C LYS A 239 -13.14 2.95 -16.08
N ASN A 240 -14.40 3.38 -16.16
CA ASN A 240 -15.25 3.10 -17.33
C ASN A 240 -14.71 3.77 -18.60
N ALA A 241 -14.20 5.00 -18.48
CA ALA A 241 -13.56 5.69 -19.60
C ALA A 241 -12.28 4.97 -20.09
N LEU A 242 -11.48 4.40 -19.18
CA LEU A 242 -10.36 3.55 -19.58
C LEU A 242 -10.85 2.31 -20.35
N LEU A 243 -11.83 1.58 -19.79
CA LEU A 243 -12.35 0.35 -20.41
C LEU A 243 -12.89 0.57 -21.81
N GLN A 244 -13.50 1.73 -22.08
CA GLN A 244 -13.93 2.10 -23.42
C GLN A 244 -12.75 2.44 -24.34
N ARG A 245 -11.79 3.23 -23.86
CA ARG A 245 -10.67 3.70 -24.67
C ARG A 245 -9.72 2.57 -25.05
N ILE A 246 -9.44 1.65 -24.12
CA ILE A 246 -8.49 0.56 -24.32
C ILE A 246 -8.93 -0.46 -25.38
N GLN A 247 -10.23 -0.55 -25.68
CA GLN A 247 -10.72 -1.44 -26.75
C GLN A 247 -10.14 -1.06 -28.11
N ASN A 248 -9.88 0.22 -28.31
CA ASN A 248 -9.37 0.78 -29.57
C ASN A 248 -7.83 0.85 -29.60
N GLU A 249 -7.14 0.33 -28.59
CA GLU A 249 -5.68 0.30 -28.52
C GLU A 249 -5.16 -1.09 -28.91
N PRO A 250 -4.63 -1.29 -30.14
CA PRO A 250 -4.21 -2.60 -30.65
C PRO A 250 -3.03 -3.18 -29.85
N SER A 251 -2.19 -2.30 -29.30
CA SER A 251 -1.03 -2.68 -28.48
C SER A 251 -1.38 -3.47 -27.22
N PHE A 252 -2.65 -3.42 -26.77
CA PHE A 252 -3.12 -4.15 -25.60
C PHE A 252 -3.89 -5.43 -25.92
N GLU A 253 -4.21 -5.71 -27.20
CA GLU A 253 -5.15 -6.77 -27.61
C GLU A 253 -4.90 -8.10 -26.90
N PHE A 254 -3.66 -8.58 -26.88
CA PHE A 254 -3.30 -9.88 -26.30
C PHE A 254 -3.05 -9.87 -24.78
N ILE A 255 -2.99 -8.70 -24.17
CA ILE A 255 -2.61 -8.55 -22.75
C ILE A 255 -3.73 -8.02 -21.86
N ARG A 256 -4.86 -7.55 -22.44
CA ARG A 256 -6.05 -7.09 -21.70
C ARG A 256 -6.50 -8.03 -20.58
N PRO A 257 -6.53 -9.37 -20.75
CA PRO A 257 -6.94 -10.29 -19.68
C PRO A 257 -6.07 -10.26 -18.41
N TYR A 258 -4.83 -9.76 -18.51
CA TYR A 258 -3.89 -9.71 -17.37
C TYR A 258 -4.07 -8.45 -16.52
N PHE A 259 -4.90 -7.50 -16.93
CA PHE A 259 -5.16 -6.28 -16.18
C PHE A 259 -6.56 -6.36 -15.58
N LEU A 260 -6.65 -6.19 -14.26
CA LEU A 260 -7.91 -6.25 -13.51
C LEU A 260 -8.23 -4.89 -12.92
N ALA A 261 -9.38 -4.33 -13.27
CA ALA A 261 -9.80 -3.00 -12.90
C ALA A 261 -10.99 -3.00 -11.94
N LYS A 262 -10.95 -2.08 -10.97
CA LYS A 262 -12.04 -1.76 -10.04
C LYS A 262 -11.93 -0.31 -9.58
N SER A 263 -13.02 0.29 -9.14
CA SER A 263 -13.02 1.61 -8.48
C SER A 263 -13.05 1.48 -6.95
N LEU A 264 -12.66 2.54 -6.23
CA LEU A 264 -12.78 2.59 -4.76
C LEU A 264 -14.23 2.43 -4.29
N GLU A 265 -15.20 2.92 -5.06
CA GLU A 265 -16.62 2.76 -4.77
C GLU A 265 -17.03 1.29 -4.78
N GLU A 266 -16.72 0.58 -5.87
CA GLU A 266 -16.99 -0.85 -6.02
C GLU A 266 -16.21 -1.67 -4.98
N LEU A 267 -14.97 -1.28 -4.68
CA LEU A 267 -14.16 -1.96 -3.68
C LEU A 267 -14.79 -1.90 -2.28
N HIS A 268 -15.48 -0.81 -1.93
CA HIS A 268 -16.16 -0.67 -0.64
C HIS A 268 -17.57 -1.28 -0.61
N GLN A 269 -18.26 -1.37 -1.74
CA GLN A 269 -19.66 -1.81 -1.82
C GLN A 269 -19.82 -3.28 -2.23
N GLU A 270 -18.87 -3.81 -3.01
CA GLU A 270 -18.95 -5.13 -3.61
C GLU A 270 -17.92 -6.10 -3.01
N SER A 271 -18.04 -7.38 -3.35
CA SER A 271 -17.04 -8.38 -2.97
C SER A 271 -15.67 -8.05 -3.55
N PHE A 272 -14.62 -8.18 -2.73
CA PHE A 272 -13.22 -8.10 -3.18
C PHE A 272 -12.89 -9.14 -4.27
N VAL A 273 -13.70 -10.18 -4.44
CA VAL A 273 -13.43 -11.32 -5.34
C VAL A 273 -13.49 -10.95 -6.82
N LEU A 274 -14.51 -10.21 -7.26
CA LEU A 274 -14.79 -9.99 -8.68
C LEU A 274 -14.18 -8.69 -9.18
N TRP A 275 -13.47 -8.75 -10.30
CA TRP A 275 -12.81 -7.62 -10.95
C TRP A 275 -13.11 -7.65 -12.44
N MET A 276 -13.15 -6.49 -13.08
CA MET A 276 -13.36 -6.43 -14.53
C MET A 276 -12.01 -6.42 -15.22
N ASP A 277 -11.75 -7.34 -16.13
CA ASP A 277 -10.56 -7.24 -16.97
C ASP A 277 -10.70 -6.14 -18.03
N LEU A 278 -9.63 -5.86 -18.77
CA LEU A 278 -9.69 -4.85 -19.84
C LEU A 278 -10.40 -5.34 -21.12
N GLU A 279 -10.95 -6.56 -21.14
CA GLU A 279 -11.92 -7.00 -22.16
C GLU A 279 -13.37 -6.69 -21.75
N GLY A 280 -13.57 -6.20 -20.51
CA GLY A 280 -14.90 -5.97 -19.94
C GLY A 280 -15.52 -7.21 -19.32
N VAL A 281 -14.76 -8.28 -19.11
CA VAL A 281 -15.24 -9.54 -18.54
C VAL A 281 -14.97 -9.56 -17.03
N SER A 282 -15.97 -9.99 -16.25
CA SER A 282 -15.79 -10.21 -14.81
C SER A 282 -14.93 -11.45 -14.54
N LYS A 283 -13.87 -11.28 -13.76
CA LYS A 283 -12.89 -12.31 -13.38
C LYS A 283 -12.72 -12.33 -11.87
N LYS A 284 -12.37 -13.50 -11.34
CA LYS A 284 -11.86 -13.57 -9.96
C LYS A 284 -10.43 -13.05 -9.91
N ILE A 285 -10.06 -12.41 -8.80
CA ILE A 285 -8.68 -11.94 -8.59
C ILE A 285 -7.67 -13.09 -8.63
N ILE A 286 -8.01 -14.23 -8.01
CA ILE A 286 -7.28 -15.51 -8.06
C ILE A 286 -8.14 -16.54 -8.77
#